data_AF-A0A0Q9Y7I0-F1
#
_entry.id   AF-A0A0Q9Y7I0-F1
#
_cell.length_a   1.000
_cell.length_b   1.000
_cell.length_c   1.000
_cell.angle_alpha   90.00
_cell.angle_beta   90.00
_cell.angle_gamma   90.00
#
_symmetry.space_group_name_H-M   'P 1'
#
loop_
_entity.id
_entity.type
_entity.pdbx_description
1 polymer ?
#
loop_
_entity_poly.entity_id
_entity_poly.type
_entity_poly.pdbx_seq_one_letter_code
_entity_poly.pdbx_strand_id
1 'polypeptide(L)'
;MLGILFIIGSLLLVILSFIWGIKDIRKNRDQEKQKKYRVPAFLFTIGFILSAGYIVGAKRFNDNMDLTMSWMLLSSGFLISAAGIFAIGHLSQQKNTDES
;
A
#
# COMPACT_ATOMS: atom_id res chain seq x y z
N MET A 1 3.40 4.15 -25.97
CA MET A 1 2.29 4.82 -25.25
C MET A 1 1.54 3.92 -24.25
N LEU A 2 1.55 2.58 -24.39
CA LEU A 2 0.90 1.69 -23.41
C LEU A 2 1.60 1.65 -22.04
N GLY A 3 2.94 1.71 -21.98
CA GLY A 3 3.69 1.70 -20.72
C GLY A 3 3.37 2.88 -19.80
N ILE A 4 3.34 4.10 -20.34
CA ILE A 4 2.99 5.32 -19.59
C ILE A 4 1.57 5.25 -19.01
N LEU A 5 0.61 4.74 -19.78
CA LEU A 5 -0.77 4.56 -19.31
C LEU A 5 -0.82 3.58 -18.11
N PHE A 6 0.00 2.52 -18.17
CA PHE A 6 0.12 1.53 -17.12
C PHE A 6 0.76 2.10 -15.84
N ILE A 7 1.79 2.94 -16.00
CA ILE A 7 2.44 3.66 -14.89
C ILE A 7 1.44 4.62 -14.21
N ILE A 8 0.71 5.41 -14.99
CA ILE A 8 -0.29 6.36 -14.47
C ILE A 8 -1.43 5.61 -13.75
N GLY A 9 -1.93 4.52 -14.35
CA GLY A 9 -2.97 3.68 -13.74
C GLY A 9 -2.50 3.05 -12.42
N SER A 10 -1.25 2.59 -12.39
CA SER A 10 -0.61 2.02 -11.20
C SER A 10 -0.51 3.03 -10.05
N LEU A 11 -0.07 4.26 -10.36
CA LEU A 11 -0.01 5.36 -9.39
C LEU A 11 -1.38 5.71 -8.82
N LEU A 12 -2.39 5.83 -9.68
CA LEU A 12 -3.77 6.11 -9.25
C LEU A 12 -4.30 5.01 -8.33
N LEU A 13 -4.02 3.74 -8.65
CA LEU A 13 -4.40 2.60 -7.81
C LEU A 13 -3.79 2.66 -6.41
N VAL A 14 -2.49 2.99 -6.32
CA VAL A 14 -1.79 3.16 -5.04
C VAL A 14 -2.41 4.32 -4.24
N ILE A 15 -2.62 5.48 -4.88
CA ILE A 15 -3.18 6.66 -4.23
C ILE A 15 -4.60 6.38 -3.71
N LEU A 16 -5.47 5.77 -4.54
CA LEU A 16 -6.83 5.42 -4.14
C LEU A 16 -6.84 4.43 -2.98
N SER A 17 -5.97 3.42 -3.01
CA SER A 17 -5.83 2.43 -1.93
C SER A 17 -5.35 3.07 -0.63
N PHE A 18 -4.43 4.03 -0.71
CA PHE A 18 -3.94 4.78 0.44
C PHE A 18 -5.04 5.63 1.07
N ILE A 19 -5.76 6.41 0.25
CA ILE A 19 -6.88 7.25 0.72
C ILE A 19 -7.97 6.39 1.34
N TRP A 20 -8.32 5.27 0.71
CA TRP A 20 -9.32 4.33 1.21
C TRP A 20 -8.88 3.73 2.56
N GLY A 21 -7.61 3.34 2.68
CA GLY A 21 -7.09 2.79 3.93
C GLY A 21 -7.03 3.80 5.08
N ILE A 22 -6.68 5.06 4.81
CA ILE A 22 -6.77 6.13 5.82
C ILE A 22 -8.23 6.37 6.23
N LYS A 23 -9.15 6.41 5.25
CA LYS A 23 -10.57 6.63 5.51
C LYS A 23 -11.16 5.51 6.36
N ASP A 24 -10.77 4.27 6.11
CA ASP A 24 -11.22 3.11 6.89
C ASP A 24 -10.69 3.16 8.33
N ILE A 25 -9.41 3.48 8.54
CA ILE A 25 -8.84 3.67 9.89
C ILE A 25 -9.53 4.81 10.65
N ARG A 26 -9.87 5.91 9.98
CA ARG A 26 -10.61 7.02 10.61
C ARG A 26 -12.04 6.62 10.97
N LYS A 27 -12.73 5.85 10.12
CA LYS A 27 -14.13 5.45 10.33
C LYS A 27 -14.27 4.35 11.39
N ASN A 28 -13.30 3.44 11.48
CA ASN A 28 -13.29 2.32 12.43
C ASN A 28 -12.45 2.60 13.69
N ARG A 29 -12.18 3.87 14.00
CA ARG A 29 -11.29 4.29 15.10
C ARG A 29 -11.77 3.82 16.49
N ASP A 30 -13.09 3.61 16.65
CA ASP A 30 -13.75 3.12 17.87
C ASP A 30 -13.91 1.59 17.93
N GLN A 31 -13.66 0.85 16.85
CA GLN A 31 -13.78 -0.61 16.88
C GLN A 31 -12.47 -1.26 17.35
N GLU A 32 -12.60 -2.37 18.09
CA GLU A 32 -11.54 -3.17 18.69
C GLU A 32 -10.23 -3.19 17.88
N LYS A 33 -9.10 -3.07 18.61
CA LYS A 33 -7.72 -3.04 18.09
C LYS A 33 -7.43 -4.07 16.98
N GLN A 34 -8.13 -5.21 16.95
CA GLN A 34 -7.95 -6.26 15.93
C GLN A 34 -8.42 -5.89 14.52
N LYS A 35 -9.52 -5.13 14.37
CA LYS A 35 -9.99 -4.72 13.02
C LYS A 35 -9.19 -3.57 12.44
N LYS A 36 -8.58 -2.75 13.31
CA LYS A 36 -7.85 -1.53 12.94
C LYS A 36 -6.59 -1.79 12.11
N TYR A 37 -5.93 -2.95 12.28
CA TYR A 37 -4.72 -3.31 11.52
C TYR A 37 -4.99 -4.20 10.30
N ARG A 38 -6.25 -4.58 10.04
CA ARG A 38 -6.59 -5.48 8.93
C ARG A 38 -6.26 -4.85 7.57
N VAL A 39 -6.56 -3.55 7.41
CA VAL A 39 -6.31 -2.82 6.16
C VAL A 39 -4.82 -2.63 5.87
N PRO A 40 -3.98 -2.12 6.80
CA PRO A 40 -2.54 -2.04 6.54
C PRO A 40 -1.89 -3.42 6.35
N ALA A 41 -2.33 -4.45 7.08
CA ALA A 41 -1.84 -5.82 6.87
C ALA A 41 -2.19 -6.37 5.48
N PHE A 42 -3.40 -6.10 4.99
CA PHE A 42 -3.84 -6.49 3.65
C PHE A 42 -3.04 -5.80 2.56
N LEU A 43 -2.85 -4.48 2.67
CA LEU A 43 -2.02 -3.69 1.75
C LEU A 43 -0.56 -4.15 1.74
N PHE A 44 -0.01 -4.47 2.92
CA PHE A 44 1.33 -5.02 3.05
C PHE A 44 1.45 -6.38 2.37
N THR A 45 0.46 -7.26 2.55
CA THR A 45 0.42 -8.59 1.93
C THR A 45 0.37 -8.48 0.41
N ILE A 46 -0.47 -7.59 -0.14
CA ILE A 46 -0.52 -7.34 -1.59
C ILE A 46 0.82 -6.80 -2.11
N GLY A 47 1.40 -5.80 -1.42
CA GLY A 47 2.70 -5.24 -1.79
C GLY A 47 3.83 -6.28 -1.77
N PHE A 48 3.79 -7.20 -0.80
CA PHE A 48 4.73 -8.30 -0.66
C PHE A 48 4.57 -9.35 -1.76
N ILE A 49 3.33 -9.78 -2.06
CA ILE A 49 3.05 -10.71 -3.16
C ILE A 49 3.51 -10.11 -4.50
N LEU A 50 3.25 -8.82 -4.73
CA LEU A 50 3.73 -8.12 -5.93
C LEU A 50 5.26 -8.11 -5.99
N SER A 51 5.94 -7.88 -4.87
CA SER A 51 7.41 -7.94 -4.80
C SER A 51 7.95 -9.34 -5.09
N ALA A 52 7.36 -10.37 -4.49
CA ALA A 52 7.74 -11.76 -4.73
C ALA A 52 7.51 -12.18 -6.18
N GLY A 53 6.36 -11.77 -6.76
CA GLY A 53 6.04 -11.99 -8.17
C GLY A 53 7.02 -11.30 -9.11
N TYR A 54 7.51 -10.12 -8.75
CA TYR A 54 8.58 -9.44 -9.47
C TYR A 54 9.88 -10.25 -9.43
N ILE A 55 10.33 -10.69 -8.25
CA ILE A 55 11.58 -11.45 -8.09
C ILE A 55 11.55 -12.75 -8.89
N VAL A 56 10.44 -13.49 -8.84
CA VAL A 56 10.28 -14.75 -9.58
C VAL A 56 10.17 -14.49 -11.09
N GLY A 57 9.52 -13.41 -11.50
CA GLY A 57 9.35 -13.03 -12.90
C GLY A 57 10.52 -12.22 -13.49
N ALA A 58 11.50 -11.80 -12.70
CA ALA A 58 12.53 -10.84 -13.10
C ALA A 58 13.29 -11.26 -14.37
N LYS A 59 13.51 -12.58 -14.54
CA LYS A 59 14.13 -13.14 -15.76
C LYS A 59 13.30 -12.94 -17.03
N ARG A 60 11.96 -12.87 -16.93
CA ARG A 60 11.04 -12.61 -18.06
C ARG A 60 10.74 -11.13 -18.27
N PHE A 61 10.97 -10.29 -17.25
CA PHE A 61 10.67 -8.85 -17.31
C PHE A 61 11.83 -8.00 -17.84
N ASN A 62 13.03 -8.58 -18.02
CA ASN A 62 14.22 -7.85 -18.49
C ASN A 62 14.02 -7.20 -19.87
N ASP A 63 13.15 -7.76 -20.71
CA ASP A 63 12.87 -7.22 -22.05
C ASP A 63 11.88 -6.04 -22.04
N ASN A 64 11.21 -5.77 -20.92
CA ASN A 64 10.18 -4.73 -20.80
C ASN A 64 10.45 -3.83 -19.58
N MET A 65 11.33 -2.83 -19.75
CA MET A 65 11.67 -1.84 -18.71
C MET A 65 10.44 -1.11 -18.15
N ASP A 66 9.49 -0.71 -19.00
CA ASP A 66 8.26 0.00 -18.57
C ASP A 66 7.42 -0.85 -17.60
N LEU A 67 7.34 -2.15 -17.86
CA LEU A 67 6.59 -3.10 -17.05
C LEU A 67 7.30 -3.34 -15.71
N THR A 68 8.63 -3.46 -15.75
CA THR A 68 9.49 -3.56 -14.56
C THR A 68 9.34 -2.33 -13.65
N MET A 69 9.44 -1.12 -14.23
CA MET A 69 9.24 0.12 -13.48
C MET A 69 7.85 0.20 -12.86
N SER A 70 6.79 -0.10 -13.63
CA SER A 70 5.40 -0.08 -13.12
C SER A 70 5.21 -1.04 -11.95
N TRP A 71 5.78 -2.24 -12.05
CA TRP A 71 5.67 -3.28 -11.02
C TRP A 71 6.42 -2.90 -9.74
N MET A 72 7.62 -2.33 -9.88
CA MET A 72 8.37 -1.76 -8.75
C MET A 72 7.59 -0.62 -8.08
N LEU A 73 6.99 0.27 -8.88
CA LEU A 73 6.17 1.39 -8.39
C LEU A 73 4.95 0.90 -7.62
N LEU A 74 4.27 -0.14 -8.11
CA LEU A 74 3.14 -0.77 -7.41
C LEU A 74 3.59 -1.38 -6.08
N SER A 75 4.61 -2.24 -6.11
CA SER A 75 5.08 -2.93 -4.90
C SER A 75 5.55 -1.95 -3.83
N SER A 76 6.44 -1.01 -4.19
CA SER A 76 6.90 0.03 -3.27
C SER A 76 5.77 0.95 -2.81
N GLY A 77 4.88 1.35 -3.72
CA GLY A 77 3.74 2.20 -3.42
C GLY A 77 2.77 1.58 -2.41
N PHE A 78 2.47 0.29 -2.54
CA PHE A 78 1.65 -0.44 -1.57
C PHE A 78 2.33 -0.61 -0.22
N LEU A 79 3.64 -0.89 -0.19
CA LEU A 79 4.40 -1.01 1.05
C LEU A 79 4.49 0.33 1.80
N ILE A 80 4.78 1.43 1.10
CA ILE A 80 4.80 2.78 1.66
C ILE A 80 3.41 3.16 2.16
N SER A 81 2.36 2.84 1.40
CA SER A 81 0.98 3.08 1.80
C SER A 81 0.61 2.34 3.08
N ALA A 82 0.97 1.06 3.18
CA ALA A 82 0.77 0.25 4.38
C ALA A 82 1.50 0.82 5.59
N ALA A 83 2.78 1.21 5.42
CA ALA A 83 3.57 1.84 6.47
C ALA A 83 2.98 3.18 6.93
N GLY A 84 2.56 4.04 5.99
CA GLY A 84 1.93 5.33 6.31
C GLY A 84 0.60 5.17 7.05
N ILE A 85 -0.25 4.23 6.61
CA ILE A 85 -1.51 3.89 7.28
C ILE A 85 -1.25 3.36 8.70
N PHE A 86 -0.23 2.50 8.87
CA PHE A 86 0.19 2.00 10.18
C PHE A 86 0.69 3.12 11.10
N ALA A 87 1.55 4.01 10.60
CA ALA A 87 2.07 5.15 11.34
C ALA A 87 0.95 6.12 11.77
N ILE A 88 0.01 6.45 10.87
CA ILE A 88 -1.17 7.27 11.20
C ILE A 88 -2.01 6.57 12.28
N GLY A 89 -2.24 5.27 12.14
CA GLY A 89 -2.97 4.47 13.13
C GLY A 89 -2.32 4.50 14.52
N HIS A 90 -0.99 4.45 14.58
CA HIS A 90 -0.21 4.48 15.82
C HIS A 90 -0.14 5.88 16.46
N LEU A 91 0.17 6.93 15.69
CA LEU A 91 0.20 8.32 16.19
C LEU A 91 -1.17 8.75 16.71
N SER A 92 -2.22 8.34 16.01
CA SER A 92 -3.60 8.54 16.42
C SER A 92 -3.96 7.86 17.75
N GLN A 93 -3.24 6.79 18.12
CA GLN A 93 -3.42 6.08 19.38
C GLN A 93 -2.67 6.76 20.53
N GLN A 94 -1.45 7.23 20.27
CA GLN A 94 -0.63 7.94 21.25
C GLN A 94 -1.33 9.23 21.71
N LYS A 95 -1.88 10.01 20.78
CA LYS A 95 -2.65 11.21 21.10
C LYS A 95 -3.86 10.93 22.01
N ASN A 96 -4.58 9.83 21.80
CA ASN A 96 -5.72 9.46 22.67
C ASN A 96 -5.28 8.96 24.05
N THR A 97 -4.03 8.53 24.22
CA THR A 97 -3.51 8.05 25.51
C THR A 97 -3.02 9.21 26.37
N ASP A 98 -2.52 10.29 25.75
CA ASP A 98 -2.08 11.51 26.46
C ASP A 98 -3.24 12.45 26.88
N GLU A 99 -4.44 12.28 26.30
CA GLU A 99 -5.66 13.03 26.67
C GLU A 99 -6.56 12.28 27.69
N SER A 100 -6.13 11.10 28.16
CA SER A 100 -6.81 10.25 29.16
C SER A 100 -6.17 10.36 30.54
#